data_AF-A0A517MNM7-F1
#
_entry.id   AF-A0A517MNM7-F1
#
_cell.length_a   1.000
_cell.length_b   1.000
_cell.length_c   1.000
_cell.angle_alpha   90.00
_cell.angle_beta   90.00
_cell.angle_gamma   90.00
#
_symmetry.space_group_name_H-M   'P 1'
#
loop_
_entity.id
_entity.type
_entity.pdbx_description
1 polymer ?
#
loop_
_entity_poly.entity_id
_entity_poly.type
_entity_poly.pdbx_seq_one_letter_code
_entity_poly.pdbx_strand_id
1 'polypeptide(L)'
;MLRQVKVRSFYPLSFGVMLVLFSVGCSGSSGTRSVVVMPEQLQLEGVAWTKQVWDEKLDQQLAAYFSTRPQVAENPGLRGQPVCYVNGSTKRIYWVKAVEQSCQWVLLEFKGSRAGPLVEGVGEPFLEIETEGTV
;
A
#
# COMPACT_ATOMS: atom_id res chain seq x y z
N MET A 1 -7.34 -60.14 52.71
CA MET A 1 -7.76 -59.64 54.03
C MET A 1 -7.93 -58.13 53.96
N LEU A 2 -9.08 -57.61 54.39
CA LEU A 2 -9.43 -56.19 54.44
C LEU A 2 -8.64 -55.42 55.52
N ARG A 3 -8.64 -54.09 55.36
CA ARG A 3 -8.44 -52.98 56.33
C ARG A 3 -7.12 -52.21 56.12
N GLN A 4 -7.03 -50.88 56.18
CA GLN A 4 -7.97 -49.78 56.43
C GLN A 4 -7.32 -48.46 55.97
N VAL A 5 -8.17 -47.56 55.49
CA VAL A 5 -8.12 -46.09 55.44
C VAL A 5 -7.00 -45.36 56.20
N LYS A 6 -6.36 -44.38 55.53
CA LYS A 6 -5.92 -43.13 56.18
C LYS A 6 -6.09 -41.93 55.26
N VAL A 7 -7.18 -41.21 55.48
CA VAL A 7 -7.47 -39.87 54.94
C VAL A 7 -6.65 -38.85 55.74
N ARG A 8 -5.89 -37.98 55.05
CA ARG A 8 -5.61 -36.60 55.50
C ARG A 8 -5.46 -35.69 54.28
N SER A 9 -6.59 -35.14 53.86
CA SER A 9 -6.69 -33.88 53.12
C SER A 9 -6.47 -32.74 54.10
N PHE A 10 -5.61 -31.78 53.78
CA PHE A 10 -5.65 -30.39 54.27
C PHE A 10 -4.46 -29.61 53.66
N TYR A 11 -4.69 -28.85 52.59
CA TYR A 11 -3.95 -27.61 52.32
C TYR A 11 -4.91 -26.56 51.73
N PRO A 12 -4.74 -25.27 52.09
CA PRO A 12 -5.82 -24.30 52.08
C PRO A 12 -5.88 -23.46 50.81
N LEU A 13 -7.11 -22.97 50.59
CA LEU A 13 -7.50 -21.66 50.06
C LEU A 13 -6.40 -20.66 49.64
N SER A 14 -6.64 -20.10 48.45
CA SER A 14 -6.43 -18.70 48.06
C SER A 14 -4.99 -18.23 47.80
N PHE A 15 -4.73 -17.83 46.56
CA PHE A 15 -4.47 -16.42 46.26
C PHE A 15 -4.65 -16.16 44.76
N GLY A 16 -5.57 -15.25 44.43
CA GLY A 16 -5.88 -14.88 43.07
C GLY A 16 -4.68 -14.23 42.38
N VAL A 17 -4.43 -14.65 41.14
CA VAL A 17 -3.64 -13.88 40.19
C VAL A 17 -4.60 -13.43 39.10
N MET A 18 -5.25 -12.30 39.38
CA MET A 18 -5.96 -11.49 38.39
C MET A 18 -4.89 -10.92 37.45
N LEU A 19 -4.71 -11.59 36.32
CA LEU A 19 -3.78 -11.17 35.27
C LEU A 19 -4.43 -10.00 34.54
N VAL A 20 -4.16 -8.78 35.05
CA VAL A 20 -4.48 -7.52 34.38
C VAL A 20 -3.70 -7.51 33.08
N LEU A 21 -4.37 -7.89 31.99
CA LEU A 21 -3.88 -7.63 30.65
C LEU A 21 -3.83 -6.10 30.51
N PHE A 22 -2.62 -5.57 30.62
CA PHE A 22 -2.28 -4.23 30.16
C PHE A 22 -2.72 -4.12 28.70
N SER A 23 -3.89 -3.53 28.50
CA SER A 23 -4.29 -2.92 27.26
C SER A 23 -3.31 -1.77 27.01
N VAL A 24 -2.18 -2.08 26.36
CA VAL A 24 -1.42 -1.09 25.62
C VAL A 24 -2.36 -0.63 24.50
N GLY A 25 -3.20 0.36 24.83
CA GLY A 25 -3.91 1.12 23.83
C GLY A 25 -2.85 1.74 22.95
N CYS A 26 -2.68 1.19 21.74
CA CYS A 26 -2.10 1.93 20.63
C CYS A 26 -2.88 3.24 20.58
N SER A 27 -2.26 4.30 21.11
CA SER A 27 -2.71 5.66 20.84
C SER A 27 -2.70 5.77 19.32
N GLY A 28 -3.90 5.71 18.75
CA GLY A 28 -4.09 5.94 17.34
C GLY A 28 -3.58 7.34 17.09
N SER A 29 -2.35 7.44 16.58
CA SER A 29 -1.92 8.63 15.89
C SER A 29 -2.93 8.80 14.78
N SER A 30 -3.87 9.72 14.97
CA SER A 30 -4.66 10.30 13.88
C SER A 30 -3.65 11.04 13.00
N GLY A 31 -2.89 10.24 12.26
CA GLY A 31 -1.87 10.70 11.35
C GLY A 31 -2.61 11.34 10.20
N THR A 32 -2.46 12.66 10.09
CA THR A 32 -2.88 13.40 8.91
C THR A 32 -2.33 12.68 7.68
N ARG A 33 -3.22 12.24 6.79
CA ARG A 33 -2.82 11.45 5.63
C ARG A 33 -2.49 12.42 4.50
N SER A 34 -1.25 12.41 4.06
CA SER A 34 -0.84 13.18 2.88
C SER A 34 -1.19 12.39 1.61
N VAL A 35 -1.78 13.08 0.64
CA VAL A 35 -2.20 12.53 -0.66
C VAL A 35 -1.51 13.33 -1.76
N VAL A 36 -1.05 12.65 -2.80
CA VAL A 36 -0.42 13.31 -3.95
C VAL A 36 -1.49 13.65 -4.97
N VAL A 37 -1.55 14.91 -5.39
CA VAL A 37 -2.51 15.36 -6.40
C VAL A 37 -2.02 14.92 -7.77
N MET A 38 -2.85 14.13 -8.46
CA MET A 38 -2.53 13.58 -9.78
C MET A 38 -3.25 14.41 -10.85
N PRO A 39 -2.56 15.33 -11.54
CA PRO A 39 -3.18 16.30 -12.43
C PRO A 39 -3.80 15.64 -13.66
N GLU A 40 -4.83 16.25 -14.25
CA GLU A 40 -5.50 15.73 -15.46
C GLU A 40 -4.60 15.74 -16.70
N GLN A 41 -3.65 16.68 -16.75
CA GLN A 41 -2.62 16.76 -17.77
C GLN A 41 -1.24 16.87 -17.12
N LEU A 42 -0.26 16.18 -17.71
CA LEU A 42 1.10 16.11 -17.21
C LEU A 42 2.06 16.42 -18.35
N GLN A 43 2.94 17.41 -18.19
CA GLN A 43 3.96 17.74 -19.18
C GLN A 43 5.28 17.09 -18.77
N LEU A 44 5.75 16.10 -19.53
CA LEU A 44 7.00 15.39 -19.28
C LEU A 44 7.87 15.45 -20.53
N GLU A 45 9.13 15.87 -20.40
CA GLU A 45 10.11 15.81 -21.51
C GLU A 45 9.64 16.58 -22.76
N GLY A 46 8.88 17.67 -22.57
CA GLY A 46 8.29 18.42 -23.69
C GLY A 46 7.07 17.75 -24.34
N VAL A 47 6.59 16.63 -23.79
CA VAL A 47 5.42 15.89 -24.26
C VAL A 47 4.25 16.04 -23.29
N ALA A 48 3.06 16.34 -23.83
CA ALA A 48 1.83 16.40 -23.05
C ALA A 48 1.22 14.99 -22.90
N TRP A 49 0.87 14.64 -21.67
CA TRP A 49 0.24 13.38 -21.31
C TRP A 49 -1.12 13.66 -20.69
N THR A 50 -2.14 12.92 -21.10
CA THR A 50 -3.50 13.09 -20.59
C THR A 50 -3.84 11.93 -19.69
N LYS A 51 -4.40 12.22 -18.51
CA LYS A 51 -4.90 11.19 -17.61
C LYS A 51 -6.06 10.45 -18.28
N GLN A 52 -5.96 9.12 -18.31
CA GLN A 52 -6.98 8.25 -18.86
C GLN A 52 -7.87 7.75 -17.74
N VAL A 53 -9.19 7.73 -17.97
CA VAL A 53 -10.11 7.00 -17.10
C VAL A 53 -9.73 5.52 -17.09
N TRP A 54 -9.67 4.95 -15.90
CA TRP A 54 -9.35 3.54 -15.71
C TRP A 54 -10.43 2.65 -16.33
N ASP A 55 -10.02 1.64 -17.09
CA ASP A 55 -10.92 0.71 -17.77
C ASP A 55 -10.47 -0.76 -17.59
N GLU A 56 -11.36 -1.70 -17.91
CA GLU A 56 -11.08 -3.13 -17.78
C GLU A 56 -9.93 -3.60 -18.67
N LYS A 57 -9.69 -2.91 -19.81
CA LYS A 57 -8.59 -3.27 -20.71
C LYS A 57 -7.24 -3.01 -20.07
N LEU A 58 -7.11 -1.93 -19.28
CA LEU A 58 -5.91 -1.65 -18.50
C LEU A 58 -5.69 -2.72 -17.42
N ASP A 59 -6.75 -3.15 -16.72
CA ASP A 59 -6.65 -4.23 -15.73
C ASP A 59 -6.15 -5.52 -16.36
N GLN A 60 -6.75 -5.94 -17.48
CA GLN A 60 -6.32 -7.14 -18.21
C GLN A 60 -4.87 -7.02 -18.69
N GLN A 61 -4.46 -5.85 -19.19
CA GLN A 61 -3.10 -5.58 -19.65
C GLN A 61 -2.08 -5.68 -18.50
N LEU A 62 -2.41 -5.15 -17.32
CA LEU A 62 -1.57 -5.25 -16.12
C LEU A 62 -1.52 -6.67 -15.57
N ALA A 63 -2.66 -7.36 -15.50
CA ALA A 63 -2.71 -8.75 -15.05
C ALA A 63 -1.83 -9.66 -15.93
N ALA A 64 -1.88 -9.48 -17.25
CA ALA A 64 -1.01 -10.19 -18.19
C ALA A 64 0.48 -9.82 -18.00
N TYR A 65 0.79 -8.57 -17.68
CA TYR A 65 2.16 -8.16 -17.40
C TYR A 65 2.71 -8.83 -16.13
N PHE A 66 1.95 -8.80 -15.03
CA PHE A 66 2.37 -9.36 -13.75
C PHE A 66 2.40 -10.90 -13.73
N SER A 67 1.51 -11.57 -14.46
CA SER A 67 1.53 -13.04 -14.56
C SER A 67 2.81 -13.59 -15.19
N THR A 68 3.44 -12.80 -16.08
CA THR A 68 4.72 -13.16 -16.71
C THR A 68 5.94 -12.68 -15.93
N ARG A 69 5.73 -11.85 -14.89
CA ARG A 69 6.79 -11.23 -14.06
C ARG A 69 6.37 -11.20 -12.59
N PRO A 70 6.17 -12.35 -11.93
CA PRO A 70 5.65 -12.41 -10.56
C PRO A 70 6.52 -11.64 -9.56
N GLN A 71 7.85 -11.67 -9.74
CA GLN A 71 8.81 -10.92 -8.91
C GLN A 71 8.59 -9.39 -8.96
N VAL A 72 8.00 -8.88 -10.04
CA VAL A 72 7.69 -7.47 -10.19
C VAL A 72 6.42 -7.11 -9.42
N ALA A 73 5.45 -8.02 -9.38
CA ALA A 73 4.21 -7.83 -8.62
C ALA A 73 4.43 -7.74 -7.11
N GLU A 74 5.54 -8.32 -6.61
CA GLU A 74 5.95 -8.25 -5.20
C GLU A 74 6.57 -6.90 -4.80
N ASN A 75 6.75 -5.97 -5.75
CA ASN A 75 7.32 -4.65 -5.47
C ASN A 75 6.42 -3.85 -4.51
N PRO A 76 6.92 -3.47 -3.31
CA PRO A 76 6.11 -2.74 -2.32
C PRO A 76 5.68 -1.34 -2.77
N GLY A 77 6.31 -0.77 -3.79
CA GLY A 77 5.94 0.50 -4.42
C GLY A 77 4.70 0.42 -5.32
N LEU A 78 4.26 -0.77 -5.71
CA LEU A 78 3.02 -0.97 -6.48
C LEU A 78 1.74 -1.00 -5.62
N ARG A 79 1.81 -0.47 -4.40
CA ARG A 79 0.66 -0.41 -3.48
C ARG A 79 -0.14 0.86 -3.73
N GLY A 80 -1.47 0.73 -3.64
CA GLY A 80 -2.40 1.84 -3.83
C GLY A 80 -3.06 1.85 -5.21
N GLN A 81 -3.82 2.90 -5.49
CA GLN A 81 -4.55 3.03 -6.74
C GLN A 81 -3.61 3.55 -7.84
N PRO A 82 -3.39 2.79 -8.93
CA PRO A 82 -2.63 3.28 -10.06
C PRO A 82 -3.39 4.36 -10.83
N VAL A 83 -2.63 5.26 -11.47
CA VAL A 83 -3.14 6.26 -12.40
C VAL A 83 -2.47 6.08 -13.76
N CYS A 84 -3.26 6.08 -14.83
CA CYS A 84 -2.79 5.93 -16.19
C CYS A 84 -2.75 7.29 -16.91
N TYR A 85 -1.63 7.58 -17.55
CA TYR A 85 -1.48 8.70 -18.49
C TYR A 85 -1.21 8.17 -19.89
N VAL A 86 -1.75 8.84 -20.90
CA VAL A 86 -1.60 8.43 -22.31
C VAL A 86 -1.04 9.55 -23.18
N ASN A 87 -0.23 9.13 -24.15
CA ASN A 87 0.19 9.92 -25.29
C ASN A 87 0.20 9.01 -26.53
N GLY A 88 -0.75 9.22 -27.44
CA GLY A 88 -0.94 8.36 -28.61
C GLY A 88 -1.17 6.89 -28.20
N SER A 89 -0.28 6.00 -28.62
CA SER A 89 -0.30 4.57 -28.28
C SER A 89 0.55 4.19 -27.06
N THR A 90 1.20 5.18 -26.44
CA THR A 90 2.03 4.97 -25.24
C THR A 90 1.22 5.27 -23.99
N LYS A 91 1.35 4.40 -22.99
CA LYS A 91 0.72 4.55 -21.69
C LYS A 91 1.79 4.55 -20.61
N ARG A 92 1.69 5.44 -19.64
CA ARG A 92 2.52 5.47 -18.44
C ARG A 92 1.61 5.30 -17.23
N ILE A 93 1.81 4.22 -16.49
CA ILE A 93 1.02 3.89 -15.30
C ILE A 93 1.88 4.18 -14.07
N TYR A 94 1.37 5.01 -13.19
CA TYR A 94 2.06 5.43 -11.97
C TYR A 94 1.34 4.90 -10.73
N TRP A 95 2.10 4.34 -9.81
CA TRP A 95 1.72 4.17 -8.41
C TRP A 95 2.46 5.24 -7.63
N VAL A 96 1.73 6.13 -6.96
CA VAL A 96 2.31 7.28 -6.27
C VAL A 96 1.87 7.28 -4.82
N LYS A 97 2.81 7.50 -3.91
CA LYS A 97 2.54 7.65 -2.48
C LYS A 97 3.23 8.91 -1.97
N ALA A 98 2.54 9.65 -1.10
CA ALA A 98 3.14 10.76 -0.37
C ALA A 98 4.11 10.21 0.69
N VAL A 99 5.24 10.88 0.87
CA VAL A 99 6.27 10.59 1.87
C VAL A 99 6.75 11.92 2.45
N GLU A 100 6.28 12.25 3.65
CA GLU A 100 6.59 13.50 4.36
C GLU A 100 6.33 14.75 3.50
N GLN A 101 7.39 15.33 2.92
CA GLN A 101 7.36 16.54 2.09
C GLN A 101 7.58 16.25 0.59
N SER A 102 7.62 14.99 0.19
CA SER A 102 7.81 14.55 -1.18
C SER A 102 6.88 13.40 -1.55
N CYS A 103 7.02 12.85 -2.75
CA CYS A 103 6.35 11.62 -3.13
C CYS A 103 7.37 10.57 -3.57
N GLN A 104 7.00 9.31 -3.44
CA GLN A 104 7.68 8.22 -4.12
C GLN A 104 6.72 7.67 -5.16
N TRP A 105 7.25 7.33 -6.33
CA TRP A 105 6.46 6.77 -7.41
C TRP A 105 7.15 5.59 -8.07
N VAL A 106 6.33 4.70 -8.62
CA VAL A 106 6.73 3.60 -9.48
C VAL A 106 6.00 3.76 -10.80
N LEU A 107 6.75 3.69 -11.90
CA LEU A 107 6.29 3.84 -13.27
C LEU A 107 6.41 2.51 -14.02
N LEU A 108 5.33 2.13 -14.70
CA LEU A 108 5.33 1.13 -15.76
C LEU A 108 4.92 1.78 -17.08
N GLU A 109 5.78 1.72 -18.08
CA GLU A 109 5.48 2.22 -19.43
C GLU A 109 5.08 1.08 -20.37
N PHE A 110 4.00 1.28 -21.13
CA PHE A 110 3.58 0.43 -22.23
C PHE A 110 3.65 1.20 -23.55
N LYS A 111 4.32 0.61 -24.55
CA LYS A 111 4.26 1.04 -25.95
C LYS A 111 3.43 0.01 -26.72
N GLY A 112 2.14 0.30 -26.89
CA GLY A 112 1.17 -0.70 -27.35
C GLY A 112 1.06 -1.86 -26.34
N SER A 113 1.38 -3.09 -26.77
CA SER A 113 1.39 -4.28 -25.91
C SER A 113 2.73 -4.55 -25.21
N ARG A 114 3.80 -3.83 -25.56
CA ARG A 114 5.13 -4.04 -25.00
C ARG A 114 5.32 -3.21 -23.76
N ALA A 115 5.63 -3.88 -22.66
CA ALA A 115 5.96 -3.23 -21.40
C ALA A 115 7.48 -3.01 -21.25
N GLY A 116 7.86 -1.85 -20.72
CA GLY A 116 9.21 -1.56 -20.28
C GLY A 116 9.54 -2.16 -18.91
N PRO A 117 10.76 -1.91 -18.39
CA PRO A 117 11.07 -2.18 -16.99
C PRO A 117 10.24 -1.26 -16.08
N LEU A 118 10.06 -1.69 -14.82
CA LEU A 118 9.63 -0.75 -13.80
C LEU A 118 10.73 0.29 -13.55
N VAL A 119 10.30 1.53 -13.36
CA VAL A 119 11.18 2.64 -12.99
C VAL A 119 10.65 3.22 -11.69
N GLU A 120 11.55 3.48 -10.73
CA GLU A 120 11.19 4.08 -9.46
C GLU A 120 11.80 5.48 -9.36
N GLY A 121 11.12 6.39 -8.67
CA GLY A 121 11.62 7.74 -8.47
C GLY A 121 10.99 8.43 -7.26
N VAL A 122 11.48 9.63 -6.99
CA VAL A 122 11.10 10.47 -5.86
C VAL A 122 10.89 11.90 -6.33
N GLY A 123 9.82 12.55 -5.88
CA GLY A 123 9.50 13.93 -6.22
C GLY A 123 8.95 14.06 -7.65
N GLU A 124 9.70 14.68 -8.55
CA GLU A 124 9.26 14.90 -9.93
C GLU A 124 8.81 13.58 -10.59
N PRO A 125 7.69 13.56 -11.31
CA PRO A 125 6.94 14.74 -11.77
C PRO A 125 5.79 15.19 -10.86
N PHE A 126 5.62 14.60 -9.67
CA PHE A 126 4.51 14.90 -8.78
C PHE A 126 5.00 15.64 -7.54
N LEU A 127 4.93 16.97 -7.58
CA LEU A 127 5.43 17.83 -6.51
C LEU A 127 4.33 18.31 -5.56
N GLU A 128 3.06 18.19 -5.96
CA GLU A 128 1.93 18.68 -5.19
C GLU A 128 1.38 17.61 -4.25
N ILE A 129 1.48 17.89 -2.95
CA ILE A 129 1.03 17.02 -1.88
C ILE A 129 0.01 17.78 -1.05
N GLU A 130 -1.20 17.27 -1.03
CA GLU A 130 -2.26 17.77 -0.18
C GLU A 130 -2.26 17.02 1.15
N THR A 131 -2.47 17.75 2.22
CA THR A 131 -2.62 17.19 3.56
C THR A 131 -4.11 17.05 3.83
N GLU A 132 -4.63 15.82 3.82
CA GLU A 132 -6.03 15.57 4.14
C GLU A 132 -6.22 15.73 5.65
N GLY A 133 -6.59 16.94 6.06
CA GLY A 133 -6.94 17.29 7.44
C GLY A 133 -8.45 17.24 7.63
N THR A 134 -8.92 16.39 8.55
CA THR A 134 -10.31 16.39 9.02
C THR A 134 -10.62 17.72 9.70
N VAL A 135 -11.58 18.48 9.16
CA VAL A 135 -12.22 19.62 9.85
C VAL A 135 -13.29 19.08 10.79
#